data_AF-A0A495Z1P0-F1
#
_entry.id   AF-A0A495Z1P0-F1
#
_cell.length_a   1.000
_cell.length_b   1.000
_cell.length_c   1.000
_cell.angle_alpha   90.00
_cell.angle_beta   90.00
_cell.angle_gamma   90.00
#
_symmetry.space_group_name_H-M   'P 1'
#
loop_
_entity.id
_entity.type
_entity.pdbx_description
1 polymer ?
#
loop_
_entity_poly.entity_id
_entity_poly.type
_entity_poly.pdbx_seq_one_letter_code
_entity_poly.pdbx_strand_id
1 'polypeptide(L)'
;MSTEEKISDLTAEPILLAMVEEYSRLPSKKHDRYWQLRNKREDQELSDVESKEYESLIQEWEARNVERVRALIALAKKRGTTLRGVMKQLGL
;
A
#
# COMPACT_ATOMS: atom_id res chain seq x y z
N MET A 1 -28.89 10.51 8.77
CA MET A 1 -27.61 9.79 8.95
C MET A 1 -26.62 10.79 9.51
N SER A 2 -26.22 10.59 10.77
CA SER A 2 -25.31 11.49 11.48
C SER A 2 -23.87 11.27 11.02
N THR A 3 -23.04 12.29 11.14
CA THR A 3 -21.62 12.28 10.74
C THR A 3 -20.83 11.16 11.44
N GLU A 4 -21.24 10.74 12.64
CA GLU A 4 -20.65 9.65 13.42
C GLU A 4 -20.91 8.25 12.83
N GLU A 5 -22.11 8.00 12.29
CA GLU A 5 -22.41 6.74 11.59
C GLU A 5 -21.52 6.56 10.35
N LYS A 6 -21.28 7.64 9.62
CA LYS A 6 -20.48 7.63 8.40
C LYS A 6 -18.98 7.42 8.65
N ILE A 7 -18.46 7.87 9.80
CA ILE A 7 -17.07 7.67 10.24
C ILE A 7 -16.88 6.25 10.80
N SER A 8 -17.88 5.72 11.51
CA SER A 8 -17.90 4.32 11.96
C SER A 8 -17.81 3.34 10.78
N ASP A 9 -18.49 3.65 9.67
CA ASP A 9 -18.50 2.80 8.49
C ASP A 9 -17.15 2.80 7.75
N LEU A 10 -16.48 3.96 7.60
CA LEU A 10 -15.13 4.05 7.01
C LEU A 10 -14.02 3.39 7.86
N THR A 11 -14.31 3.06 9.11
CA THR A 11 -13.42 2.29 10.01
C THR A 11 -13.92 0.86 10.23
N ALA A 12 -14.91 0.42 9.46
CA ALA A 12 -15.35 -0.97 9.44
C ALA A 12 -14.19 -1.90 9.08
N GLU A 13 -14.11 -3.05 9.75
CA GLU A 13 -13.00 -3.99 9.54
C GLU A 13 -12.88 -4.48 8.09
N PRO A 14 -13.98 -4.77 7.36
CA PRO A 14 -13.89 -5.11 5.93
C PRO A 14 -13.27 -4.01 5.07
N ILE A 15 -13.55 -2.75 5.38
CA ILE A 15 -12.99 -1.60 4.65
C ILE A 15 -11.49 -1.49 4.93
N LEU A 16 -11.07 -1.64 6.19
CA LEU A 16 -9.65 -1.64 6.55
C LEU A 16 -8.89 -2.79 5.86
N LEU A 17 -9.47 -3.99 5.80
CA LEU A 17 -8.89 -5.12 5.07
C LEU A 17 -8.77 -4.85 3.57
N ALA A 18 -9.82 -4.28 2.95
CA ALA A 18 -9.79 -3.89 1.55
C ALA A 18 -8.71 -2.84 1.28
N MET A 19 -8.53 -1.85 2.16
CA MET A 19 -7.46 -0.86 2.06
C MET A 19 -6.07 -1.49 2.19
N VAL A 20 -5.87 -2.44 3.10
CA VAL A 20 -4.58 -3.14 3.26
C VAL A 20 -4.20 -3.87 1.97
N GLU A 21 -5.16 -4.53 1.32
CA GLU A 21 -4.94 -5.22 0.06
C GLU A 21 -4.69 -4.22 -1.09
N GLU A 22 -5.58 -3.24 -1.26
CA GLU A 22 -5.49 -2.21 -2.31
C GLU A 22 -4.13 -1.49 -2.28
N TYR A 23 -3.67 -1.10 -1.09
CA TYR A 23 -2.41 -0.37 -0.93
C TYR A 23 -1.17 -1.26 -0.81
N SER A 24 -1.29 -2.58 -0.96
CA SER A 24 -0.14 -3.50 -0.91
C SER A 24 0.75 -3.40 -2.15
N ARG A 25 0.20 -2.93 -3.27
CA ARG A 25 0.86 -2.90 -4.58
C ARG A 25 0.53 -1.61 -5.33
N LEU A 26 1.34 -1.32 -6.33
CA LEU A 26 0.97 -0.35 -7.36
C LEU A 26 -0.22 -0.88 -8.19
N PRO A 27 -1.04 0.00 -8.79
CA PRO A 27 -2.00 -0.40 -9.81
C PRO A 27 -1.33 -1.21 -10.92
N SER A 28 -2.01 -2.22 -11.48
CA SER A 28 -1.39 -3.25 -12.34
C SER A 28 -0.46 -2.71 -13.42
N LYS A 29 -0.91 -1.74 -14.21
CA LYS A 29 -0.09 -1.12 -15.27
C LYS A 29 1.20 -0.48 -14.74
N LYS A 30 1.13 0.19 -13.58
CA LYS A 30 2.28 0.82 -12.92
C LYS A 30 3.19 -0.21 -12.27
N HIS A 31 2.61 -1.28 -11.72
CA HIS A 31 3.36 -2.41 -11.18
C HIS A 31 4.19 -3.11 -12.27
N ASP A 32 3.58 -3.39 -13.43
CA ASP A 32 4.28 -4.01 -14.56
C ASP A 32 5.40 -3.11 -15.07
N ARG A 33 5.12 -1.80 -15.20
CA ARG A 33 6.11 -0.81 -15.60
C ARG A 33 7.26 -0.69 -14.60
N TYR A 34 6.96 -0.70 -13.31
CA TYR A 34 7.97 -0.73 -12.24
C TYR A 34 8.91 -1.94 -12.40
N TRP A 35 8.36 -3.13 -12.64
CA TRP A 35 9.17 -4.33 -12.83
C TRP A 35 10.06 -4.27 -14.06
N GLN A 36 9.55 -3.76 -15.18
CA GLN A 36 10.36 -3.56 -16.39
C GLN A 36 11.55 -2.62 -16.12
N LEU A 37 11.29 -1.49 -15.46
CA LEU A 37 12.32 -0.51 -15.13
C LEU A 37 13.31 -1.04 -14.08
N ARG A 38 12.83 -1.81 -13.10
CA ARG A 38 13.69 -2.48 -12.11
C ARG A 38 14.68 -3.42 -12.78
N ASN A 39 14.21 -4.26 -13.71
CA ASN A 39 15.07 -5.19 -14.44
C ASN A 39 16.11 -4.43 -15.27
N LYS A 40 15.70 -3.42 -16.04
CA LYS A 40 16.63 -2.56 -16.79
C LYS A 40 17.66 -1.87 -15.89
N ARG A 41 17.28 -1.46 -14.68
CA ARG A 41 18.19 -0.86 -13.70
C ARG A 41 19.24 -1.86 -13.23
N GLU A 42 18.83 -3.10 -12.97
CA GLU A 42 19.73 -4.19 -12.60
C GLU A 42 20.72 -4.51 -13.75
N ASP A 43 20.26 -4.40 -14.99
CA ASP A 43 21.07 -4.56 -16.20
C ASP A 43 21.88 -3.30 -16.59
N GLN A 44 21.76 -2.20 -15.84
CA GLN A 44 22.40 -0.90 -16.10
C GLN A 44 22.00 -0.25 -17.45
N GLU A 45 20.81 -0.59 -17.96
CA GLU A 45 20.28 -0.10 -19.25
C GLU A 45 19.26 1.05 -19.09
N LEU A 46 19.10 1.57 -17.88
CA LEU A 46 18.11 2.60 -17.59
C LEU A 46 18.54 3.95 -18.17
N SER A 47 17.75 4.52 -19.07
CA SER A 47 17.97 5.90 -19.53
C SER A 47 17.63 6.93 -18.45
N ASP A 48 18.06 8.18 -18.62
CA ASP A 48 17.74 9.27 -17.66
C ASP A 48 16.23 9.50 -17.51
N VAL A 49 15.48 9.38 -18.61
CA VAL A 49 14.01 9.53 -18.61
C VAL A 49 13.36 8.39 -17.85
N GLU A 50 13.80 7.15 -18.12
CA GLU A 50 13.33 5.96 -17.43
C GLU A 50 13.73 5.95 -15.94
N SER A 51 14.87 6.56 -15.59
CA SER A 51 15.32 6.72 -14.20
C SER A 51 14.36 7.61 -13.42
N LYS A 52 13.96 8.76 -13.99
CA LYS A 52 12.96 9.65 -13.38
C LYS A 52 11.59 8.98 -13.26
N GLU A 53 11.19 8.20 -14.26
CA GLU A 53 9.96 7.42 -14.21
C GLU A 53 10.02 6.37 -13.08
N TYR A 54 11.12 5.64 -12.96
CA TYR A 54 11.34 4.64 -11.93
C TYR A 54 11.30 5.25 -10.52
N GLU A 55 11.97 6.39 -10.31
CA GLU A 55 11.91 7.15 -9.06
C GLU A 55 10.48 7.60 -8.72
N SER A 56 9.71 8.06 -9.72
CA SER A 56 8.32 8.46 -9.52
C SER A 56 7.44 7.28 -9.09
N LEU A 57 7.67 6.10 -9.67
CA LEU A 57 6.94 4.88 -9.29
C LEU A 57 7.30 4.41 -7.86
N ILE A 58 8.56 4.58 -7.44
CA ILE A 58 8.98 4.30 -6.05
C ILE A 58 8.24 5.24 -5.10
N GLN A 59 8.23 6.54 -5.37
CA GLN A 59 7.55 7.53 -4.53
C GLN A 59 6.05 7.23 -4.40
N GLU A 60 5.39 6.83 -5.50
CA GLU A 60 3.99 6.42 -5.46
C GLU A 60 3.78 5.15 -4.63
N TRP A 61 4.67 4.17 -4.77
CA TRP A 61 4.59 2.93 -3.99
C TRP A 61 4.80 3.19 -2.49
N GLU A 62 5.75 4.06 -2.13
CA GLU A 62 5.96 4.49 -0.75
C GLU A 62 4.73 5.20 -0.17
N ALA A 63 4.13 6.13 -0.93
CA ALA A 63 2.91 6.81 -0.52
C ALA A 63 1.75 5.83 -0.28
N ARG A 64 1.58 4.82 -1.14
CA ARG A 64 0.59 3.75 -0.92
C ARG A 64 0.92 2.93 0.32
N ASN A 65 2.19 2.58 0.53
CA ASN A 65 2.59 1.80 1.70
C ASN A 65 2.33 2.55 3.02
N VAL A 66 2.41 3.89 3.03
CA VAL A 66 1.98 4.70 4.18
C VAL A 66 0.49 4.50 4.48
N GLU A 67 -0.38 4.55 3.46
CA GLU A 67 -1.82 4.30 3.66
C GLU A 67 -2.11 2.85 4.09
N ARG A 68 -1.36 1.88 3.57
CA ARG A 68 -1.42 0.49 4.03
C ARG A 68 -1.08 0.34 5.50
N VAL A 69 0.02 0.97 5.94
CA VAL A 69 0.43 0.94 7.35
C VAL A 69 -0.62 1.62 8.24
N ARG A 70 -1.22 2.73 7.81
CA ARG A 70 -2.32 3.37 8.54
C ARG A 70 -3.51 2.44 8.70
N ALA A 71 -3.91 1.73 7.64
CA ALA A 71 -4.99 0.75 7.68
C ALA A 71 -4.67 -0.43 8.63
N LEU A 72 -3.43 -0.96 8.59
CA LEU A 72 -2.98 -2.01 9.50
C LEU A 72 -2.99 -1.55 10.97
N ILE A 73 -2.57 -0.31 11.26
CA ILE A 73 -2.62 0.26 12.61
C ILE A 73 -4.07 0.40 13.09
N ALA A 74 -4.97 0.88 12.24
CA ALA A 74 -6.39 0.96 12.58
C ALA A 74 -6.99 -0.44 12.85
N LEU A 75 -6.63 -1.43 12.05
CA LEU A 75 -7.06 -2.81 12.23
C LEU A 75 -6.52 -3.41 13.54
N ALA A 76 -5.26 -3.11 13.89
CA ALA A 76 -4.66 -3.53 15.16
C ALA A 76 -5.39 -2.97 16.37
N LYS A 77 -5.74 -1.67 16.34
CA LYS A 77 -6.57 -1.04 17.37
C LYS A 77 -7.94 -1.72 17.48
N LYS A 78 -8.59 -1.99 16.35
CA LYS A 78 -9.91 -2.62 16.29
C LYS A 78 -9.91 -4.04 16.85
N ARG A 79 -8.86 -4.81 16.59
CA ARG A 79 -8.68 -6.18 17.09
C ARG A 79 -8.05 -6.26 18.49
N GLY A 80 -7.73 -5.12 19.12
CA GLY A 80 -7.09 -5.10 20.44
C GLY A 80 -5.71 -5.76 20.47
N THR A 81 -4.94 -5.68 19.39
CA THR A 81 -3.61 -6.30 19.27
C THR A 81 -2.57 -5.30 18.75
N THR A 82 -1.32 -5.73 18.63
CA THR A 82 -0.23 -4.93 18.06
C THR A 82 -0.24 -4.98 16.54
N LEU A 83 0.43 -4.02 15.89
CA LEU A 83 0.66 -4.05 14.44
C LEU A 83 1.29 -5.38 14.00
N ARG A 84 2.32 -5.84 14.71
CA ARG A 84 2.97 -7.14 14.47
C ARG A 84 1.99 -8.30 14.63
N GLY A 85 1.09 -8.23 15.61
CA GLY A 85 0.05 -9.22 15.82
C GLY A 85 -0.91 -9.33 14.64
N VAL A 86 -1.39 -8.19 14.11
CA VAL A 86 -2.22 -8.17 12.90
C VAL A 86 -1.47 -8.67 11.68
N MET A 87 -0.24 -8.21 11.45
CA MET A 87 0.56 -8.67 10.30
C MET A 87 0.71 -10.20 10.31
N LYS A 88 1.04 -10.77 11.48
CA LYS A 88 1.09 -12.23 11.66
C LYS A 88 -0.25 -12.93 11.37
N GLN A 89 -1.37 -12.36 11.82
CA GLN A 89 -2.71 -12.90 11.54
C GLN A 89 -3.07 -12.86 10.05
N LEU A 90 -2.55 -11.88 9.31
CA LEU A 90 -2.80 -11.70 7.88
C LEU A 90 -1.75 -12.41 6.99
N GLY A 91 -0.72 -13.03 7.57
CA GLY A 91 0.36 -13.67 6.81
C GLY A 91 1.30 -12.68 6.11
N LEU A 92 1.49 -11.49 6.71
CA LEU A 92 2.33 -10.39 6.22
C LEU A 92 3.65 -10.28 6.99
#